data_AF-A0A197JDF9-F1
#
_entry.id   AF-A0A197JDF9-F1
#
_cell.length_a   1.000
_cell.length_b   1.000
_cell.length_c   1.000
_cell.angle_alpha   90.00
_cell.angle_beta   90.00
_cell.angle_gamma   90.00
#
_symmetry.space_group_name_H-M   'P 1'
#
loop_
_entity.id
_entity.type
_entity.pdbx_description
1 polymer ?
#
loop_
_entity_poly.entity_id
_entity_poly.type
_entity_poly.pdbx_seq_one_letter_code
_entity_poly.pdbx_strand_id
1 'polypeptide(L)'
;MSTTLFDNLPYEVQELIGNHLNPSELATCTRVSQAWRTIFDPILWSHIDLDFDNVVKRNSALSGALKTHGDNIRSISLDCPYDKYQNPQAFWKHCPPDLPLLDSMTIIGQCLPHWKYLPLRCPPSVKWKKLVFDMNNYAGSNSYYGDDFFNLLDRHAPTLEVFRIDQRSYASGYGVNRLLSMAPNLRELHILSDRREMGGGMLDAREIARTDWVCTGLEVFVCRIGNIPRPDITRYIGGSLSREQVKSGTLEESIELQRQVYSRLARFTRLRELRLGFPVNSRTSYLKHRRGDKEKYRQYGCLATTVESGLDLLKNLKELRIVGLQDMEIYIDGDKEHTWFKENWPNATIGYEDYQTDSDATTVSSDSESYDSYDSDDDINGDEDDEGENMNENEQ
;
A
#
# COMPACT_ATOMS: atom_id res chain seq x y z
N MET A 1 54.54 -20.73 12.81
CA MET A 1 53.54 -19.65 12.98
C MET A 1 52.19 -20.27 12.73
N SER A 2 51.26 -20.19 13.69
CA SER A 2 49.91 -20.72 13.50
C SER A 2 49.15 -19.77 12.59
N THR A 3 48.91 -20.16 11.34
CA THR A 3 48.03 -19.40 10.44
C THR A 3 46.62 -19.49 10.98
N THR A 4 46.04 -18.36 11.38
CA THR A 4 44.62 -18.29 11.73
C THR A 4 43.79 -18.55 10.48
N LEU A 5 43.29 -19.78 10.33
CA LEU A 5 42.35 -20.14 9.27
C LEU A 5 40.95 -19.63 9.65
N PHE A 6 40.14 -19.30 8.64
CA PHE A 6 38.74 -18.89 8.83
C PHE A 6 37.94 -19.93 9.63
N ASP A 7 38.24 -21.20 9.40
CA ASP A 7 37.63 -22.36 10.07
C ASP A 7 37.94 -22.41 11.59
N ASN A 8 38.89 -21.60 12.07
CA ASN A 8 39.19 -21.47 13.50
C ASN A 8 38.35 -20.38 14.20
N LEU A 9 37.55 -19.60 13.47
CA LEU A 9 36.63 -18.63 14.07
C LEU A 9 35.41 -19.34 14.66
N PRO A 10 34.81 -18.82 15.75
CA PRO A 10 33.51 -19.28 16.21
C PRO A 10 32.44 -19.13 15.12
N TYR A 11 31.47 -20.05 15.09
CA TYR A 11 30.41 -20.07 14.08
C TYR A 11 29.63 -18.74 14.01
N GLU A 12 29.37 -18.13 15.16
CA GLU A 12 28.64 -16.85 15.27
C GLU A 12 29.41 -15.71 14.58
N VAL A 13 30.74 -15.73 14.64
CA VAL A 13 31.58 -14.74 13.96
C VAL A 13 31.57 -14.98 12.45
N GLN A 14 31.57 -16.23 12.01
CA GLN A 14 31.49 -16.59 10.60
C GLN A 14 30.13 -16.21 9.99
N GLU A 15 29.04 -16.47 10.72
CA GLU A 15 27.68 -16.06 10.34
C GLU A 15 27.55 -14.53 10.29
N LEU A 16 28.11 -13.82 11.27
CA LEU A 16 28.15 -12.36 11.27
C LEU A 16 28.88 -11.82 10.03
N ILE A 17 30.02 -12.40 9.67
CA ILE A 17 30.74 -12.06 8.44
C ILE A 17 29.84 -12.31 7.22
N GLY A 18 29.18 -13.47 7.14
CA GLY A 18 28.28 -13.81 6.05
C GLY A 18 27.14 -12.81 5.86
N ASN A 19 26.55 -12.30 6.95
CA ASN A 19 25.47 -11.30 6.90
C ASN A 19 25.92 -9.92 6.38
N HIS A 20 27.23 -9.67 6.29
CA HIS A 20 27.79 -8.44 5.70
C HIS A 20 28.23 -8.59 4.25
N LEU A 21 28.17 -9.80 3.69
CA LEU A 21 28.51 -10.07 2.29
C LEU A 21 27.30 -9.89 1.39
N ASN A 22 27.51 -9.38 0.18
CA ASN A 22 26.46 -9.34 -0.83
C ASN A 22 26.25 -10.73 -1.48
N PRO A 23 25.14 -10.96 -2.22
CA PRO A 23 24.85 -12.27 -2.81
C PRO A 23 25.94 -12.82 -3.74
N SER A 24 26.64 -11.95 -4.48
CA SER A 24 27.73 -12.38 -5.38
C SER A 24 28.97 -12.83 -4.60
N GLU A 25 29.26 -12.18 -3.48
CA GLU A 25 30.36 -12.57 -2.58
C GLU A 25 30.04 -13.90 -1.90
N LEU A 26 28.83 -14.05 -1.38
CA LEU A 26 28.35 -15.30 -0.79
C LEU A 26 28.43 -16.47 -1.79
N ALA A 27 28.01 -16.26 -3.04
CA ALA A 27 28.14 -17.26 -4.10
C ALA A 27 29.60 -17.62 -4.44
N THR A 28 30.55 -16.71 -4.20
CA THR A 28 31.98 -17.01 -4.34
C THR A 28 32.48 -17.81 -3.13
N CYS A 29 32.10 -17.41 -1.91
CA CYS A 29 32.45 -18.09 -0.67
C CYS A 29 31.99 -19.55 -0.64
N THR A 30 30.79 -19.85 -1.12
CA THR A 30 30.27 -21.23 -1.20
C THR A 30 31.08 -22.15 -2.13
N ARG A 31 31.96 -21.58 -2.97
CA ARG A 31 32.82 -22.32 -3.90
C ARG A 31 34.25 -22.53 -3.38
N VAL A 32 34.61 -21.95 -2.23
CA VAL A 32 35.98 -22.01 -1.66
C VAL A 32 36.27 -23.41 -1.09
N SER A 33 35.41 -23.91 -0.22
CA SER A 33 35.55 -25.23 0.43
C SER A 33 34.18 -25.76 0.87
N GLN A 34 34.11 -27.04 1.24
CA GLN A 34 32.87 -27.62 1.78
C GLN A 34 32.48 -26.99 3.14
N ALA A 35 33.46 -26.64 3.97
CA ALA A 35 33.20 -25.96 5.23
C ALA A 35 32.54 -24.59 5.00
N TRP A 36 33.10 -23.80 4.07
CA TRP A 36 32.54 -22.50 3.70
C TRP A 36 31.16 -22.65 3.07
N ARG A 37 30.96 -23.66 2.22
CA ARG A 37 29.64 -23.96 1.67
C ARG A 37 28.61 -24.21 2.76
N THR A 38 28.92 -25.04 3.76
CA THR A 38 28.00 -25.33 4.88
C THR A 38 27.59 -24.08 5.66
N ILE A 39 28.48 -23.09 5.78
CA ILE A 39 28.22 -21.84 6.50
C ILE A 39 27.45 -20.85 5.64
N PHE A 40 27.90 -20.62 4.41
CA PHE A 40 27.40 -19.54 3.56
C PHE A 40 26.23 -19.92 2.67
N ASP A 41 25.99 -21.22 2.40
CA ASP A 41 24.86 -21.66 1.56
C ASP A 41 23.51 -21.29 2.20
N PRO A 42 23.25 -21.52 3.51
CA PRO A 42 22.01 -21.06 4.13
C PRO A 42 21.83 -19.54 4.07
N ILE A 43 22.91 -18.78 4.23
CA ILE A 43 22.89 -17.31 4.19
C ILE A 43 22.59 -16.82 2.77
N LEU A 44 23.27 -17.39 1.76
CA LEU A 44 23.07 -17.09 0.35
C LEU A 44 21.61 -17.29 -0.10
N TRP A 45 20.98 -18.37 0.37
CA TRP A 45 19.61 -18.72 -0.02
C TRP A 45 18.53 -18.18 0.92
N SER A 46 18.90 -17.53 2.02
CA SER A 46 17.93 -17.01 2.99
C SER A 46 17.06 -15.88 2.43
N HIS A 47 17.61 -15.05 1.54
CA HIS A 47 16.93 -13.93 0.93
C HIS A 47 17.08 -14.04 -0.59
N ILE A 48 15.96 -14.27 -1.27
CA ILE A 48 15.93 -14.35 -2.73
C ILE A 48 15.23 -13.12 -3.28
N ASP A 49 15.89 -12.42 -4.19
CA ASP A 49 15.30 -11.35 -4.99
C ASP A 49 15.27 -11.79 -6.46
N LEU A 50 14.07 -11.84 -7.03
CA LEU A 50 13.82 -12.37 -8.36
C LEU A 50 13.12 -11.33 -9.22
N ASP A 51 13.79 -10.97 -10.29
CA ASP A 51 13.14 -10.38 -11.46
C ASP A 51 12.39 -11.48 -12.22
N PHE A 52 11.07 -11.31 -12.37
CA PHE A 52 10.18 -12.29 -12.96
C PHE A 52 10.52 -12.60 -14.43
N ASP A 53 11.09 -11.63 -15.16
CA ASP A 53 11.58 -11.86 -16.51
C ASP A 53 12.72 -12.90 -16.54
N ASN A 54 13.57 -12.89 -15.52
CA ASN A 54 14.63 -13.87 -15.35
C ASN A 54 14.10 -15.22 -14.88
N VAL A 55 13.04 -15.24 -14.06
CA VAL A 55 12.35 -16.48 -13.65
C VAL A 55 11.91 -17.24 -14.89
N VAL A 56 11.15 -16.60 -15.79
CA VAL A 56 10.62 -17.26 -16.99
C VAL A 56 11.72 -17.73 -17.94
N LYS A 57 12.78 -16.94 -18.12
CA LYS A 57 13.92 -17.31 -18.99
C LYS A 57 14.75 -18.47 -18.41
N ARG A 58 14.82 -18.60 -17.08
CA ARG A 58 15.70 -19.57 -16.38
C ARG A 58 14.94 -20.65 -15.61
N ASN A 59 13.70 -20.94 -16.01
CA ASN A 59 12.76 -21.79 -15.29
C ASN A 59 13.36 -23.13 -14.78
N SER A 60 14.17 -23.83 -15.57
CA SER A 60 14.73 -25.13 -15.17
C SER A 60 15.80 -25.02 -14.08
N ALA A 61 16.76 -24.10 -14.24
CA ALA A 61 17.84 -23.90 -13.28
C ALA A 61 17.32 -23.34 -11.94
N LEU A 62 16.41 -22.36 -12.01
CA LEU A 62 15.79 -21.79 -10.83
C LEU A 62 14.95 -22.83 -10.07
N SER A 63 14.15 -23.65 -10.79
CA SER A 63 13.39 -24.71 -10.14
C SER A 63 14.28 -25.74 -9.46
N GLY A 64 15.42 -26.09 -10.06
CA GLY A 64 16.42 -26.95 -9.41
C GLY A 64 16.93 -26.32 -8.12
N ALA A 65 17.36 -25.05 -8.17
CA ALA A 65 17.87 -24.32 -7.02
C ALA A 65 16.83 -24.19 -5.88
N LEU A 66 15.59 -23.79 -6.20
CA LEU A 66 14.52 -23.66 -5.21
C LEU A 66 14.17 -25.00 -4.55
N LYS A 67 14.24 -26.11 -5.29
CA LYS A 67 14.05 -27.45 -4.72
C LYS A 67 15.20 -27.87 -3.83
N THR A 68 16.44 -27.53 -4.20
CA THR A 68 17.63 -27.90 -3.41
C THR A 68 17.79 -27.07 -2.14
N HIS A 69 17.44 -25.78 -2.20
CA HIS A 69 17.72 -24.83 -1.11
C HIS A 69 16.45 -24.26 -0.45
N GLY A 70 15.27 -24.79 -0.78
CA GLY A 70 13.98 -24.30 -0.30
C GLY A 70 13.86 -24.21 1.23
N ASP A 71 14.49 -25.14 1.93
CA ASP A 71 14.49 -25.19 3.40
C ASP A 71 15.26 -24.04 4.04
N ASN A 72 16.13 -23.34 3.29
CA ASN A 72 16.89 -22.19 3.79
C ASN A 72 16.17 -20.85 3.52
N ILE A 73 15.15 -20.83 2.66
CA ILE A 73 14.52 -19.59 2.20
C ILE A 73 13.66 -18.98 3.31
N ARG A 74 13.99 -17.74 3.71
CA ARG A 74 13.25 -16.97 4.70
C ARG A 74 12.48 -15.80 4.09
N SER A 75 13.03 -15.20 3.05
CA SER A 75 12.42 -14.06 2.37
C SER A 75 12.45 -14.22 0.86
N ILE A 76 11.34 -13.88 0.22
CA ILE A 76 11.23 -13.81 -1.24
C ILE A 76 10.78 -12.40 -1.64
N SER A 77 11.50 -11.78 -2.56
CA SER A 77 11.11 -10.57 -3.27
C SER A 77 10.91 -10.93 -4.74
N LEU A 78 9.75 -10.59 -5.30
CA LEU A 78 9.41 -10.81 -6.70
C LEU A 78 9.13 -9.47 -7.36
N ASP A 79 9.96 -9.08 -8.34
CA ASP A 79 9.70 -7.93 -9.20
C ASP A 79 9.03 -8.40 -10.50
N CYS A 80 7.77 -8.00 -10.68
CA CYS A 80 6.90 -8.40 -11.79
C CYS A 80 6.73 -7.21 -12.76
N PRO A 81 7.60 -7.06 -13.77
CA PRO A 81 7.52 -5.94 -14.72
C PRO A 81 6.23 -5.96 -15.54
N TYR A 82 5.79 -4.77 -15.96
CA TYR A 82 4.51 -4.49 -16.60
C TYR A 82 4.28 -5.18 -17.95
N ASP A 83 5.35 -5.39 -18.71
CA ASP A 83 5.27 -5.59 -20.17
C ASP A 83 4.70 -6.94 -20.60
N LYS A 84 4.50 -7.85 -19.65
CA LYS A 84 4.03 -9.21 -19.90
C LYS A 84 3.02 -9.55 -18.81
N TYR A 85 1.82 -9.98 -19.20
CA TYR A 85 0.79 -10.54 -18.30
C TYR A 85 1.28 -11.86 -17.69
N GLN A 86 2.36 -11.81 -16.91
CA GLN A 86 2.99 -12.99 -16.39
C GLN A 86 2.22 -13.45 -15.16
N ASN A 87 1.84 -14.72 -15.21
CA ASN A 87 1.11 -15.34 -14.14
C ASN A 87 2.09 -15.73 -13.02
N PRO A 88 2.01 -15.13 -11.82
CA PRO A 88 2.88 -15.48 -10.69
C PRO A 88 2.79 -16.95 -10.31
N GLN A 89 1.72 -17.65 -10.71
CA GLN A 89 1.63 -19.10 -10.56
C GLN A 89 2.79 -19.84 -11.23
N ALA A 90 3.41 -19.29 -12.29
CA ALA A 90 4.58 -19.91 -12.92
C ALA A 90 5.71 -20.05 -11.90
N PHE A 91 6.01 -18.98 -11.14
CA PHE A 91 6.99 -19.04 -10.05
C PHE A 91 6.62 -20.09 -9.01
N TRP A 92 5.36 -20.10 -8.57
CA TRP A 92 4.91 -21.07 -7.56
C TRP A 92 5.00 -22.51 -8.03
N LYS A 93 4.72 -22.81 -9.31
CA LYS A 93 4.92 -24.16 -9.88
C LYS A 93 6.36 -24.66 -9.74
N HIS A 94 7.33 -23.76 -9.59
CA HIS A 94 8.75 -24.09 -9.44
C HIS A 94 9.22 -24.12 -7.98
N CYS A 95 8.48 -23.52 -7.06
CA CYS A 95 8.77 -23.58 -5.63
C CYS A 95 8.45 -24.98 -5.07
N PRO A 96 9.23 -25.47 -4.10
CA PRO A 96 8.84 -26.63 -3.32
C PRO A 96 7.49 -26.34 -2.62
N PRO A 97 6.69 -27.40 -2.34
CA PRO A 97 5.38 -27.24 -1.72
C PRO A 97 5.48 -26.62 -0.32
N ASP A 98 6.53 -26.98 0.40
CA ASP A 98 6.75 -26.56 1.77
C ASP A 98 7.99 -25.65 1.77
N LEU A 99 7.81 -24.37 2.07
CA LEU A 99 8.89 -23.42 2.34
C LEU A 99 8.88 -23.15 3.84
N PRO A 100 9.46 -24.04 4.66
CA PRO A 100 9.17 -24.10 6.10
C PRO A 100 9.69 -22.88 6.87
N LEU A 101 10.73 -22.20 6.36
CA LEU A 101 11.33 -21.03 7.01
C LEU A 101 10.86 -19.68 6.44
N LEU A 102 10.01 -19.68 5.42
CA LEU A 102 9.57 -18.46 4.74
C LEU A 102 8.73 -17.60 5.68
N ASP A 103 9.21 -16.43 6.08
CA ASP A 103 8.47 -15.51 6.96
C ASP A 103 8.27 -14.12 6.35
N SER A 104 8.85 -13.84 5.18
CA SER A 104 8.78 -12.55 4.51
C SER A 104 8.52 -12.68 3.01
N MET A 105 7.56 -11.92 2.51
CA MET A 105 7.31 -11.83 1.07
C MET A 105 7.09 -10.38 0.64
N THR A 106 7.70 -10.02 -0.48
CA THR A 106 7.49 -8.76 -1.18
C THR A 106 7.16 -9.04 -2.64
N ILE A 107 6.10 -8.45 -3.16
CA ILE A 107 5.73 -8.48 -4.57
C ILE A 107 5.70 -7.05 -5.06
N ILE A 108 6.50 -6.77 -6.07
CA ILE A 108 6.65 -5.46 -6.70
C ILE A 108 6.12 -5.56 -8.14
N GLY A 109 5.47 -4.52 -8.64
CA GLY A 109 5.05 -4.44 -10.05
C GLY A 109 3.63 -4.94 -10.31
N GLN A 110 3.30 -5.31 -11.56
CA GLN A 110 1.94 -5.72 -11.91
C GLN A 110 1.75 -7.23 -11.80
N CYS A 111 1.29 -7.65 -10.65
CA CYS A 111 0.77 -8.99 -10.41
C CYS A 111 -0.75 -8.99 -10.63
N LEU A 112 -1.26 -9.79 -11.58
CA LEU A 112 -2.72 -10.02 -11.67
C LEU A 112 -3.27 -10.44 -10.30
N PRO A 113 -4.55 -10.16 -9.97
CA PRO A 113 -5.20 -10.43 -8.67
C PRO A 113 -5.41 -11.94 -8.39
N HIS A 114 -4.45 -12.75 -8.77
CA HIS A 114 -4.26 -14.14 -8.45
C HIS A 114 -3.64 -14.31 -7.06
N TRP A 115 -3.89 -13.38 -6.12
CA TRP A 115 -3.53 -13.58 -4.71
C TRP A 115 -4.12 -14.88 -4.15
N LYS A 116 -5.19 -15.42 -4.77
CA LYS A 116 -5.78 -16.73 -4.46
C LYS A 116 -4.75 -17.87 -4.40
N TYR A 117 -3.59 -17.76 -5.04
CA TYR A 117 -2.57 -18.82 -5.06
C TYR A 117 -1.42 -18.61 -4.08
N LEU A 118 -1.31 -17.43 -3.46
CA LEU A 118 -0.21 -17.10 -2.55
C LEU A 118 -0.37 -17.78 -1.17
N PRO A 119 -1.50 -17.64 -0.46
CA PRO A 119 -1.65 -18.22 0.87
C PRO A 119 -1.98 -19.73 0.85
N LEU A 120 -2.49 -20.25 -0.27
CA LEU A 120 -2.91 -21.66 -0.34
C LEU A 120 -1.74 -22.65 -0.35
N ARG A 121 -0.50 -22.18 -0.56
CA ARG A 121 0.66 -23.06 -0.63
C ARG A 121 1.50 -23.09 0.63
N CYS A 122 1.47 -22.06 1.47
CA CYS A 122 2.26 -22.10 2.68
C CYS A 122 1.59 -23.00 3.71
N PRO A 123 2.31 -24.01 4.24
CA PRO A 123 1.80 -24.83 5.32
C PRO A 123 1.35 -23.97 6.51
N PRO A 124 0.35 -24.41 7.29
CA PRO A 124 -0.05 -23.72 8.52
C PRO A 124 1.10 -23.54 9.55
N SER A 125 2.21 -24.29 9.41
CA SER A 125 3.40 -24.13 10.23
C SER A 125 4.20 -22.86 9.92
N VAL A 126 3.98 -22.26 8.74
CA VAL A 126 4.67 -21.05 8.32
C VAL A 126 4.21 -19.84 9.14
N LYS A 127 5.17 -19.10 9.66
CA LYS A 127 4.95 -17.93 10.52
C LYS A 127 5.26 -16.65 9.77
N TRP A 128 4.34 -16.20 8.92
CA TRP A 128 4.53 -14.94 8.20
C TRP A 128 4.68 -13.78 9.18
N LYS A 129 5.77 -13.03 9.02
CA LYS A 129 6.06 -11.78 9.71
C LYS A 129 5.87 -10.57 8.80
N LYS A 130 6.18 -10.69 7.50
CA LYS A 130 6.13 -9.56 6.56
C LYS A 130 5.46 -9.95 5.25
N LEU A 131 4.46 -9.16 4.86
CA LEU A 131 3.82 -9.23 3.55
C LEU A 131 3.74 -7.82 2.96
N VAL A 132 4.33 -7.64 1.78
CA VAL A 132 4.35 -6.36 1.07
C VAL A 132 3.88 -6.58 -0.37
N PHE A 133 2.88 -5.80 -0.78
CA PHE A 133 2.36 -5.73 -2.14
C PHE A 133 2.51 -4.30 -2.64
N ASP A 134 3.52 -4.07 -3.47
CA ASP A 134 3.85 -2.77 -4.04
C ASP A 134 3.54 -2.77 -5.54
N MET A 135 2.33 -2.34 -5.88
CA MET A 135 1.82 -2.44 -7.25
C MET A 135 2.09 -1.14 -7.99
N ASN A 136 3.26 -1.05 -8.62
CA ASN A 136 3.70 0.13 -9.37
C ASN A 136 2.62 0.67 -10.34
N ASN A 137 2.58 2.00 -10.48
CA ASN A 137 1.49 2.82 -11.04
C ASN A 137 1.27 2.70 -12.57
N TYR A 138 1.83 1.69 -13.23
CA TYR A 138 1.69 1.52 -14.68
C TYR A 138 0.27 1.07 -15.08
N ALA A 139 -0.13 1.29 -16.32
CA ALA A 139 -1.53 1.47 -16.74
C ALA A 139 -2.45 0.24 -16.50
N GLY A 140 -3.61 0.47 -15.88
CA GLY A 140 -4.86 -0.21 -16.25
C GLY A 140 -5.47 -1.21 -15.27
N SER A 141 -4.68 -1.99 -14.52
CA SER A 141 -5.23 -3.02 -13.62
C SER A 141 -5.18 -2.58 -12.15
N ASN A 142 -6.28 -2.79 -11.44
CA ASN A 142 -6.34 -2.61 -9.98
C ASN A 142 -6.41 -3.99 -9.33
N SER A 143 -5.74 -4.15 -8.19
CA SER A 143 -5.77 -5.39 -7.42
C SER A 143 -6.67 -5.26 -6.20
N TYR A 144 -7.68 -6.12 -6.13
CA TYR A 144 -8.57 -6.20 -4.98
C TYR A 144 -8.21 -7.34 -4.04
N TYR A 145 -7.95 -7.01 -2.78
CA TYR A 145 -7.73 -7.95 -1.68
C TYR A 145 -9.01 -8.05 -0.85
N GLY A 146 -9.93 -8.91 -1.28
CA GLY A 146 -11.23 -9.13 -0.64
C GLY A 146 -11.17 -10.04 0.59
N ASP A 147 -12.34 -10.39 1.14
CA ASP A 147 -12.43 -11.15 2.38
C ASP A 147 -11.81 -12.55 2.29
N ASP A 148 -11.89 -13.21 1.13
CA ASP A 148 -11.20 -14.49 0.89
C ASP A 148 -9.67 -14.39 1.10
N PHE A 149 -9.05 -13.25 0.79
CA PHE A 149 -7.62 -13.03 1.05
C PHE A 149 -7.37 -12.96 2.56
N PHE A 150 -8.19 -12.20 3.29
CA PHE A 150 -8.05 -12.06 4.72
C PHE A 150 -8.39 -13.33 5.50
N ASN A 151 -9.35 -14.13 5.02
CA ASN A 151 -9.66 -15.47 5.55
C ASN A 151 -8.43 -16.39 5.56
N LEU A 152 -7.57 -16.22 4.56
CA LEU A 152 -6.31 -16.97 4.50
C LEU A 152 -5.26 -16.36 5.44
N LEU A 153 -5.22 -15.04 5.54
CA LEU A 153 -4.29 -14.31 6.42
C LEU A 153 -4.54 -14.57 7.91
N ASP A 154 -5.78 -14.88 8.30
CA ASP A 154 -6.17 -15.19 9.68
C ASP A 154 -5.24 -16.18 10.38
N ARG A 155 -4.78 -17.20 9.65
CA ARG A 155 -3.90 -18.26 10.18
C ARG A 155 -2.53 -17.74 10.58
N HIS A 156 -2.12 -16.62 10.00
CA HIS A 156 -0.80 -16.02 10.16
C HIS A 156 -0.84 -14.66 10.86
N ALA A 157 -2.03 -14.10 11.08
CA ALA A 157 -2.23 -12.86 11.82
C ALA A 157 -1.46 -12.83 13.15
N PRO A 158 -1.42 -13.91 13.98
CA PRO A 158 -0.68 -13.90 15.24
C PRO A 158 0.82 -13.62 15.12
N THR A 159 1.45 -13.91 13.97
CA THR A 159 2.89 -13.71 13.76
C THR A 159 3.22 -12.52 12.88
N LEU A 160 2.20 -11.89 12.28
CA LEU A 160 2.39 -10.83 11.31
C LEU A 160 2.82 -9.53 12.01
N GLU A 161 3.94 -8.97 11.55
CA GLU A 161 4.52 -7.72 12.06
C GLU A 161 4.36 -6.58 11.05
N VAL A 162 4.44 -6.87 9.75
CA VAL A 162 4.39 -5.88 8.67
C VAL A 162 3.40 -6.32 7.60
N PHE A 163 2.40 -5.48 7.34
CA PHE A 163 1.45 -5.67 6.25
C PHE A 163 1.36 -4.39 5.42
N ARG A 164 1.77 -4.46 4.15
CA ARG A 164 1.73 -3.33 3.22
C ARG A 164 0.99 -3.69 1.93
N ILE A 165 0.09 -2.82 1.53
CA ILE A 165 -0.58 -2.76 0.24
C ILE A 165 -0.45 -1.31 -0.24
N ASP A 166 0.32 -1.10 -1.30
CA ASP A 166 0.60 0.24 -1.83
C ASP A 166 -0.08 0.47 -3.19
N GLN A 167 -0.18 1.75 -3.55
CA GLN A 167 -0.57 2.25 -4.87
C GLN A 167 -1.96 1.79 -5.36
N ARG A 168 -2.04 1.14 -6.53
CA ARG A 168 -3.29 0.77 -7.22
C ARG A 168 -3.95 -0.49 -6.68
N SER A 169 -3.66 -0.80 -5.42
CA SER A 169 -4.27 -1.92 -4.72
C SER A 169 -5.26 -1.40 -3.71
N TYR A 170 -6.30 -2.19 -3.47
CA TYR A 170 -7.27 -1.88 -2.43
C TYR A 170 -7.66 -3.15 -1.68
N ALA A 171 -7.85 -2.99 -0.39
CA ALA A 171 -8.26 -4.05 0.52
C ALA A 171 -9.70 -3.84 0.98
N SER A 172 -10.40 -4.93 1.28
CA SER A 172 -11.68 -4.90 1.98
C SER A 172 -11.49 -4.21 3.33
N GLY A 173 -12.23 -3.13 3.60
CA GLY A 173 -12.19 -2.44 4.90
C GLY A 173 -12.53 -3.38 6.07
N TYR A 174 -13.46 -4.32 5.85
CA TYR A 174 -13.79 -5.36 6.83
C TYR A 174 -12.59 -6.28 7.10
N GLY A 175 -11.91 -6.75 6.05
CA GLY A 175 -10.72 -7.59 6.17
C GLY A 175 -9.58 -6.90 6.92
N VAL A 176 -9.34 -5.62 6.64
CA VAL A 176 -8.32 -4.81 7.35
C VAL A 176 -8.66 -4.65 8.82
N ASN A 177 -9.91 -4.30 9.14
CA ASN A 177 -10.37 -4.16 10.52
C ASN A 177 -10.22 -5.47 11.29
N ARG A 178 -10.57 -6.59 10.66
CA ARG A 178 -10.39 -7.94 11.21
C ARG A 178 -8.91 -8.27 11.47
N LEU A 179 -8.02 -7.91 10.55
CA LEU A 179 -6.58 -8.10 10.74
C LEU A 179 -6.06 -7.37 11.98
N LEU A 180 -6.46 -6.11 12.20
CA LEU A 180 -6.10 -5.32 13.39
C LEU A 180 -6.59 -5.96 14.71
N SER A 181 -7.65 -6.75 14.65
CA SER A 181 -8.19 -7.51 15.80
C SER A 181 -7.60 -8.90 15.98
N MET A 182 -6.81 -9.39 15.02
CA MET A 182 -6.23 -10.74 15.07
C MET A 182 -4.69 -10.73 15.11
N ALA A 183 -4.05 -9.60 14.81
CA ALA A 183 -2.59 -9.49 14.70
C ALA A 183 -1.96 -8.71 15.87
N PRO A 184 -1.76 -9.32 17.06
CA PRO A 184 -1.22 -8.64 18.24
C PRO A 184 0.20 -8.11 18.05
N ASN A 185 0.98 -8.74 17.17
CA ASN A 185 2.36 -8.38 16.87
C ASN A 185 2.49 -7.38 15.70
N LEU A 186 1.38 -6.90 15.15
CA LEU A 186 1.42 -5.96 14.02
C LEU A 186 2.06 -4.65 14.46
N ARG A 187 3.18 -4.31 13.81
CA ARG A 187 3.97 -3.09 14.01
C ARG A 187 3.73 -2.09 12.88
N GLU A 188 3.40 -2.58 11.70
CA GLU A 188 3.17 -1.73 10.54
C GLU A 188 1.96 -2.20 9.74
N LEU A 189 1.01 -1.27 9.57
CA LEU A 189 -0.08 -1.37 8.62
C LEU A 189 0.03 -0.23 7.62
N HIS A 190 0.23 -0.56 6.35
CA HIS A 190 0.26 0.41 5.25
C HIS A 190 -0.72 -0.02 4.17
N ILE A 191 -1.82 0.72 4.02
CA ILE A 191 -2.83 0.51 2.98
C ILE A 191 -3.09 1.87 2.33
N LEU A 192 -2.39 2.11 1.23
CA LEU A 192 -2.53 3.31 0.43
C LEU A 192 -3.21 2.94 -0.88
N SER A 193 -4.34 3.59 -1.16
CA SER A 193 -5.07 3.43 -2.42
C SER A 193 -5.39 4.80 -3.01
N ASP A 194 -5.00 5.01 -4.27
CA ASP A 194 -5.19 6.27 -5.00
C ASP A 194 -6.61 6.43 -5.59
N ARG A 195 -7.48 5.41 -5.50
CA ARG A 195 -8.82 5.44 -6.13
C ARG A 195 -9.96 5.52 -5.12
N ARG A 196 -10.78 6.56 -5.26
CA ARG A 196 -12.04 6.73 -4.49
C ARG A 196 -13.20 5.87 -5.02
N GLU A 197 -13.21 5.59 -6.33
CA GLU A 197 -14.38 5.03 -7.03
C GLU A 197 -14.66 3.55 -6.73
N MET A 198 -13.66 2.79 -6.29
CA MET A 198 -13.73 1.32 -6.20
C MET A 198 -14.23 0.79 -4.84
N GLY A 199 -14.67 1.66 -3.93
CA GLY A 199 -15.33 1.26 -2.68
C GLY A 199 -14.46 0.47 -1.69
N GLY A 200 -13.12 0.49 -1.82
CA GLY A 200 -12.19 -0.21 -0.93
C GLY A 200 -10.99 0.64 -0.52
N GLY A 201 -10.08 0.05 0.26
CA GLY A 201 -8.88 0.73 0.76
C GLY A 201 -9.15 1.74 1.88
N MET A 202 -10.32 1.66 2.52
CA MET A 202 -10.73 2.53 3.62
C MET A 202 -11.43 1.71 4.70
N LEU A 203 -11.14 2.03 5.96
CA LEU A 203 -11.83 1.49 7.12
C LEU A 203 -13.13 2.25 7.37
N ASP A 204 -14.20 1.51 7.67
CA ASP A 204 -15.48 2.09 8.09
C ASP A 204 -15.40 2.50 9.56
N ALA A 205 -15.62 3.79 9.85
CA ALA A 205 -15.55 4.32 11.21
C ALA A 205 -16.49 3.60 12.21
N ARG A 206 -17.67 3.13 11.77
CA ARG A 206 -18.60 2.39 12.64
C ARG A 206 -18.07 1.02 13.02
N GLU A 207 -17.37 0.36 12.09
CA GLU A 207 -16.72 -0.92 12.36
C GLU A 207 -15.53 -0.74 13.30
N ILE A 208 -14.73 0.31 13.13
CA ILE A 208 -13.65 0.67 14.07
C ILE A 208 -14.21 0.87 15.48
N ALA A 209 -15.31 1.61 15.62
CA ALA A 209 -15.95 1.86 16.91
C ALA A 209 -16.37 0.57 17.62
N ARG A 210 -16.92 -0.39 16.87
CA ARG A 210 -17.45 -1.65 17.38
C ARG A 210 -16.40 -2.72 17.67
N THR A 211 -15.21 -2.57 17.09
CA THR A 211 -14.21 -3.64 17.11
C THR A 211 -13.05 -3.31 18.04
N ASP A 212 -12.63 -4.29 18.83
CA ASP A 212 -11.43 -4.16 19.65
C ASP A 212 -10.20 -4.57 18.85
N TRP A 213 -9.31 -3.61 18.59
CA TRP A 213 -8.00 -3.88 18.03
C TRP A 213 -7.05 -4.42 19.11
N VAL A 214 -6.30 -5.46 18.76
CA VAL A 214 -5.38 -6.17 19.68
C VAL A 214 -3.92 -5.76 19.46
N CYS A 215 -3.59 -5.14 18.33
CA CYS A 215 -2.25 -4.67 17.95
C CYS A 215 -1.82 -3.44 18.77
N THR A 216 -1.33 -3.62 20.00
CA THR A 216 -0.89 -2.49 20.85
C THR A 216 0.48 -1.94 20.46
N GLY A 217 1.29 -2.72 19.73
CA GLY A 217 2.65 -2.38 19.32
C GLY A 217 2.77 -1.64 17.99
N LEU A 218 1.68 -1.08 17.47
CA LEU A 218 1.67 -0.45 16.15
C LEU A 218 2.51 0.83 16.11
N GLU A 219 3.46 0.88 15.18
CA GLU A 219 4.41 2.00 14.95
C GLU A 219 4.05 2.81 13.70
N VAL A 220 3.45 2.18 12.69
CA VAL A 220 3.03 2.82 11.43
C VAL A 220 1.59 2.45 11.14
N PHE A 221 0.72 3.46 11.01
CA PHE A 221 -0.66 3.33 10.57
C PHE A 221 -0.91 4.26 9.39
N VAL A 222 -0.98 3.69 8.20
CA VAL A 222 -1.37 4.39 6.98
C VAL A 222 -2.61 3.69 6.44
N CYS A 223 -3.77 4.29 6.66
CA CYS A 223 -5.03 3.77 6.14
C CYS A 223 -6.10 4.87 6.20
N ARG A 224 -6.91 4.97 5.15
CA ARG A 224 -8.04 5.90 5.15
C ARG A 224 -9.08 5.43 6.14
N ILE A 225 -9.71 6.38 6.83
CA ILE A 225 -10.90 6.14 7.65
C ILE A 225 -12.03 6.99 7.09
N GLY A 226 -13.18 6.36 6.81
CA GLY A 226 -14.32 7.13 6.36
C GLY A 226 -15.67 6.57 6.76
N ASN A 227 -16.68 6.92 5.97
CA ASN A 227 -18.10 6.74 6.29
C ASN A 227 -18.53 7.47 7.58
N ILE A 228 -17.83 8.54 7.95
CA ILE A 228 -18.20 9.44 9.04
C ILE A 228 -19.23 10.44 8.51
N PRO A 229 -20.41 10.59 9.15
CA PRO A 229 -21.35 11.65 8.80
C PRO A 229 -20.72 13.03 8.95
N ARG A 230 -20.90 13.94 7.99
CA ARG A 230 -20.34 15.31 8.05
C ARG A 230 -21.39 16.37 7.69
N PRO A 231 -22.44 16.53 8.51
CA PRO A 231 -23.50 17.50 8.25
C PRO A 231 -23.02 18.96 8.36
N ASP A 232 -21.83 19.18 8.92
CA ASP A 232 -21.12 20.46 8.95
C ASP A 232 -20.67 20.93 7.56
N ILE A 233 -20.47 20.01 6.61
CA ILE A 233 -20.12 20.35 5.24
C ILE A 233 -21.40 20.72 4.48
N THR A 234 -21.68 22.01 4.37
CA THR A 234 -22.89 22.55 3.73
C THR A 234 -22.65 23.19 2.36
N ARG A 235 -21.39 23.35 1.96
CA ARG A 235 -20.96 23.96 0.70
C ARG A 235 -21.17 23.03 -0.51
N TYR A 236 -21.15 23.59 -1.71
CA TYR A 236 -21.13 22.80 -2.94
C TYR A 236 -19.75 22.16 -3.14
N ILE A 237 -19.74 20.93 -3.63
CA ILE A 237 -18.54 20.13 -3.88
C ILE A 237 -18.53 19.74 -5.36
N GLY A 238 -17.61 20.31 -6.13
CA GLY A 238 -17.51 20.04 -7.56
C GLY A 238 -18.80 20.34 -8.34
N GLY A 239 -19.57 21.34 -7.91
CA GLY A 239 -20.86 21.72 -8.51
C GLY A 239 -22.09 20.96 -7.98
N SER A 240 -21.90 19.92 -7.18
CA SER A 240 -22.97 19.16 -6.53
C SER A 240 -23.18 19.60 -5.08
N LEU A 241 -24.37 19.35 -4.52
CA LEU A 241 -24.61 19.56 -3.09
C LEU A 241 -23.80 18.56 -2.25
N SER A 242 -23.21 19.00 -1.14
CA SER A 242 -22.41 18.13 -0.26
C SER A 242 -23.12 16.85 0.18
N ARG A 243 -24.43 16.92 0.40
CA ARG A 243 -25.29 15.78 0.78
C ARG A 243 -25.26 14.60 -0.20
N GLU A 244 -24.81 14.83 -1.44
CA GLU A 244 -24.66 13.78 -2.45
C GLU A 244 -23.33 13.02 -2.28
N GLN A 245 -22.33 13.64 -1.66
CA GLN A 245 -20.98 13.10 -1.50
C GLN A 245 -20.62 12.71 -0.06
N VAL A 246 -21.39 13.20 0.91
CA VAL A 246 -21.19 13.03 2.34
C VAL A 246 -22.24 12.08 2.91
N LYS A 247 -21.83 11.25 3.86
CA LYS A 247 -22.76 10.39 4.59
C LYS A 247 -23.72 11.25 5.43
N SER A 248 -25.02 11.02 5.31
CA SER A 248 -26.03 11.68 6.15
C SER A 248 -25.94 11.23 7.61
N GLY A 249 -26.24 12.13 8.53
CA GLY A 249 -26.29 11.90 9.98
C GLY A 249 -26.39 13.23 10.73
N THR A 250 -26.55 13.20 12.06
CA THR A 250 -26.54 14.42 12.87
C THR A 250 -25.12 14.83 13.26
N LEU A 251 -24.95 16.06 13.73
CA LEU A 251 -23.65 16.56 14.17
C LEU A 251 -23.17 15.79 15.41
N GLU A 252 -24.08 15.47 16.31
CA GLU A 252 -23.83 14.70 17.53
C GLU A 252 -23.39 13.27 17.20
N GLU A 253 -24.07 12.61 16.26
CA GLU A 253 -23.69 11.27 15.77
C GLU A 253 -22.29 11.30 15.17
N SER A 254 -21.97 12.33 14.38
CA SER A 254 -20.64 12.53 13.81
C SER A 254 -19.58 12.65 14.90
N ILE A 255 -19.76 13.58 15.85
CA ILE A 255 -18.78 13.85 16.91
C ILE A 255 -18.55 12.60 17.76
N GLU A 256 -19.62 11.91 18.16
CA GLU A 256 -19.51 10.70 18.97
C GLU A 256 -18.73 9.60 18.24
N LEU A 257 -19.07 9.36 16.96
CA LEU A 257 -18.36 8.37 16.15
C LEU A 257 -16.87 8.71 15.98
N GLN A 258 -16.56 9.99 15.73
CA GLN A 258 -15.17 10.45 15.61
C GLN A 258 -14.39 10.25 16.91
N ARG A 259 -14.97 10.59 18.07
CA ARG A 259 -14.35 10.38 19.39
C ARG A 259 -14.09 8.90 19.66
N GLN A 260 -14.98 8.01 19.25
CA GLN A 260 -14.78 6.56 19.35
C GLN A 260 -13.59 6.11 18.50
N VAL A 261 -13.50 6.55 17.24
CA VAL A 261 -12.36 6.26 16.36
C VAL A 261 -11.05 6.81 16.95
N TYR A 262 -11.04 8.07 17.40
CA TYR A 262 -9.87 8.69 18.03
C TYR A 262 -9.46 7.95 19.30
N SER A 263 -10.40 7.48 20.10
CA SER A 263 -10.11 6.65 21.27
C SER A 263 -9.45 5.33 20.89
N ARG A 264 -9.79 4.73 19.75
CA ARG A 264 -9.10 3.53 19.23
C ARG A 264 -7.67 3.85 18.83
N LEU A 265 -7.47 4.91 18.04
CA LEU A 265 -6.14 5.34 17.59
C LEU A 265 -5.23 5.75 18.75
N ALA A 266 -5.77 6.39 19.80
CA ALA A 266 -5.04 6.82 20.99
C ALA A 266 -4.34 5.68 21.74
N ARG A 267 -4.77 4.42 21.54
CA ARG A 267 -4.16 3.24 22.18
C ARG A 267 -2.78 2.91 21.60
N PHE A 268 -2.46 3.37 20.40
CA PHE A 268 -1.20 3.09 19.73
C PHE A 268 -0.09 4.03 20.22
N THR A 269 0.28 3.93 21.48
CA THR A 269 1.25 4.86 22.12
C THR A 269 2.64 4.87 21.48
N ARG A 270 2.98 3.83 20.71
CA ARG A 270 4.24 3.70 19.95
C ARG A 270 4.14 4.22 18.51
N LEU A 271 3.02 4.84 18.13
CA LEU A 271 2.78 5.30 16.77
C LEU A 271 3.75 6.44 16.41
N ARG A 272 4.51 6.23 15.34
CA ARG A 272 5.49 7.18 14.77
C ARG A 272 4.97 7.81 13.49
N GLU A 273 4.11 7.10 12.77
CA GLU A 273 3.52 7.58 11.53
C GLU A 273 2.03 7.30 11.52
N LEU A 274 1.24 8.37 11.35
CA LEU A 274 -0.20 8.34 11.20
C LEU A 274 -0.58 9.01 9.89
N ARG A 275 -1.00 8.25 8.87
CA ARG A 275 -1.54 8.82 7.64
C ARG A 275 -2.98 8.37 7.44
N LEU A 276 -3.86 9.35 7.43
CA LEU A 276 -5.30 9.18 7.24
C LEU A 276 -5.73 9.70 5.87
N GLY A 277 -4.98 10.67 5.35
CA GLY A 277 -5.09 11.21 4.01
C GLY A 277 -4.27 10.41 3.00
N PHE A 278 -4.51 10.68 1.73
CA PHE A 278 -3.79 10.06 0.63
C PHE A 278 -3.48 11.14 -0.40
N PRO A 279 -2.24 11.19 -0.93
CA PRO A 279 -1.95 12.12 -2.01
C PRO A 279 -2.66 11.64 -3.28
N VAL A 280 -3.56 12.46 -3.80
CA VAL A 280 -4.07 12.32 -5.17
C VAL A 280 -2.88 12.58 -6.09
N ASN A 281 -2.32 11.50 -6.64
CA ASN A 281 -1.19 11.60 -7.56
C ASN A 281 -1.66 12.18 -8.90
N SER A 282 -1.67 13.51 -8.98
CA SER A 282 -2.05 14.30 -10.15
C SER A 282 -1.18 14.01 -11.38
N ARG A 283 0.01 13.43 -11.20
CA ARG A 283 0.90 13.06 -12.32
C ARG A 283 0.49 11.77 -13.01
N THR A 284 -0.17 10.84 -12.30
CA THR A 284 -0.47 9.49 -12.81
C THR A 284 -1.92 9.28 -13.21
N SER A 285 -2.79 10.23 -12.90
CA SER A 285 -4.15 10.21 -13.43
C SER A 285 -4.09 10.48 -14.94
N TYR A 286 -4.37 9.45 -15.73
CA TYR A 286 -4.67 9.58 -17.17
C TYR A 286 -5.77 10.63 -17.45
N LEU A 287 -6.53 10.98 -16.41
CA LEU A 287 -7.37 12.14 -16.36
C LEU A 287 -6.47 13.36 -16.12
N LYS A 288 -6.24 14.17 -17.16
CA LYS A 288 -5.80 15.55 -17.01
C LYS A 288 -6.81 16.25 -16.10
N HIS A 289 -6.58 16.21 -14.78
CA HIS A 289 -7.47 16.84 -13.83
C HIS A 289 -7.55 18.32 -14.19
N ARG A 290 -8.74 18.78 -14.58
CA ARG A 290 -8.98 20.20 -14.78
C ARG A 290 -8.87 20.85 -13.41
N ARG A 291 -8.45 22.12 -13.38
CA ARG A 291 -8.57 22.96 -12.18
C ARG A 291 -10.00 22.83 -11.63
N GLY A 292 -10.14 22.46 -10.35
CA GLY A 292 -11.40 22.12 -9.70
C GLY A 292 -11.73 20.63 -9.56
N ASP A 293 -11.07 19.72 -10.30
CA ASP A 293 -11.33 18.28 -10.17
C ASP A 293 -10.82 17.69 -8.85
N LYS A 294 -9.80 18.32 -8.23
CA LYS A 294 -9.27 17.91 -6.93
C LYS A 294 -10.35 17.86 -5.85
N GLU A 295 -11.31 18.77 -5.93
CA GLU A 295 -12.48 18.82 -5.05
C GLU A 295 -13.33 17.55 -5.14
N LYS A 296 -13.41 16.90 -6.31
CA LYS A 296 -14.15 15.64 -6.47
C LYS A 296 -13.43 14.46 -5.81
N TYR A 297 -12.12 14.53 -5.65
CA TYR A 297 -11.31 13.42 -5.12
C TYR A 297 -11.03 13.54 -3.62
N ARG A 298 -11.25 14.71 -3.03
CA ARG A 298 -11.11 14.95 -1.59
C ARG A 298 -11.97 14.01 -0.75
N GLN A 299 -11.45 13.60 0.40
CA GLN A 299 -12.14 12.73 1.35
C GLN A 299 -13.00 13.54 2.31
N TYR A 300 -14.30 13.67 2.00
CA TYR A 300 -15.22 14.42 2.84
C TYR A 300 -15.69 13.66 4.07
N GLY A 301 -16.03 12.38 3.93
CA GLY A 301 -16.51 11.54 5.04
C GLY A 301 -15.40 11.06 5.99
N CYS A 302 -14.36 11.87 6.22
CA CYS A 302 -13.21 11.57 7.09
C CYS A 302 -13.36 12.12 8.51
N LEU A 303 -12.35 11.84 9.34
CA LEU A 303 -12.18 12.47 10.65
C LEU A 303 -11.93 13.97 10.48
N ALA A 304 -12.73 14.79 11.16
CA ALA A 304 -12.43 16.20 11.38
C ALA A 304 -11.26 16.29 12.37
N THR A 305 -10.28 17.12 12.09
CA THR A 305 -9.02 17.23 12.86
C THR A 305 -9.08 18.40 13.85
N THR A 306 -10.15 18.45 14.65
CA THR A 306 -10.40 19.53 15.63
C THR A 306 -10.44 18.98 17.05
N VAL A 307 -10.23 19.86 18.04
CA VAL A 307 -10.29 19.45 19.46
C VAL A 307 -11.68 18.94 19.83
N GLU A 308 -12.73 19.56 19.29
CA GLU A 308 -14.14 19.21 19.52
C GLU A 308 -14.47 17.79 19.05
N SER A 309 -13.95 17.41 17.87
CA SER A 309 -14.19 16.07 17.29
C SER A 309 -13.43 14.96 18.02
N GLY A 310 -12.49 15.30 18.90
CA GLY A 310 -11.76 14.35 19.74
C GLY A 310 -10.26 14.30 19.48
N LEU A 311 -9.67 15.25 18.73
CA LEU A 311 -8.21 15.29 18.51
C LEU A 311 -7.42 15.26 19.83
N ASP A 312 -7.93 15.87 20.90
CA ASP A 312 -7.27 15.88 22.22
C ASP A 312 -7.02 14.47 22.80
N LEU A 313 -7.80 13.48 22.38
CA LEU A 313 -7.62 12.09 22.80
C LEU A 313 -6.27 11.52 22.32
N LEU A 314 -5.69 12.09 21.26
CA LEU A 314 -4.42 11.67 20.69
C LEU A 314 -3.19 12.38 21.29
N LYS A 315 -3.36 13.27 22.28
CA LYS A 315 -2.25 14.06 22.86
C LYS A 315 -1.11 13.24 23.44
N ASN A 316 -1.37 11.98 23.81
CA ASN A 316 -0.38 11.08 24.40
C ASN A 316 0.46 10.32 23.36
N LEU A 317 0.20 10.51 22.06
CA LEU A 317 1.03 9.94 20.98
C LEU A 317 2.34 10.72 20.83
N LYS A 318 3.22 10.62 21.83
CA LYS A 318 4.45 11.42 21.92
C LYS A 318 5.57 10.94 20.97
N GLU A 319 5.47 9.71 20.46
CA GLU A 319 6.41 9.17 19.47
C GLU A 319 6.10 9.61 18.03
N LEU A 320 5.00 10.33 17.81
CA LEU A 320 4.54 10.70 16.48
C LEU A 320 5.53 11.65 15.79
N ARG A 321 5.91 11.29 14.56
CA ARG A 321 6.88 12.02 13.72
C ARG A 321 6.27 12.47 12.40
N ILE A 322 5.32 11.71 11.87
CA ILE A 322 4.68 11.99 10.57
C ILE A 322 3.17 11.92 10.76
N VAL A 323 2.48 12.99 10.35
CA VAL A 323 1.02 13.03 10.29
C VAL A 323 0.60 13.41 8.87
N GLY A 324 0.05 12.46 8.12
CA GLY A 324 -0.43 12.69 6.75
C GLY A 324 -1.94 12.91 6.70
N LEU A 325 -2.33 14.14 6.37
CA LEU A 325 -3.73 14.59 6.25
C LEU A 325 -4.06 15.05 4.82
N GLN A 326 -3.24 14.66 3.84
CA GLN A 326 -3.40 15.07 2.44
C GLN A 326 -4.79 14.69 1.91
N ASP A 327 -5.40 15.62 1.18
CA ASP A 327 -6.69 15.44 0.49
C ASP A 327 -7.86 14.97 1.38
N MET A 328 -7.80 15.28 2.68
CA MET A 328 -8.92 15.17 3.61
C MET A 328 -9.65 16.52 3.73
N GLU A 329 -10.98 16.49 3.94
CA GLU A 329 -11.73 17.67 4.38
C GLU A 329 -11.47 17.93 5.86
N ILE A 330 -10.29 18.51 6.12
CA ILE A 330 -9.80 18.93 7.43
C ILE A 330 -10.12 20.40 7.67
N TYR A 331 -10.45 20.71 8.91
CA TYR A 331 -10.64 22.07 9.41
C TYR A 331 -9.44 22.37 10.31
N ILE A 332 -8.28 22.65 9.72
CA ILE A 332 -7.11 23.18 10.44
C ILE A 332 -6.98 24.65 10.06
N ASP A 333 -8.08 25.39 10.19
CA ASP A 333 -8.12 26.79 9.75
C ASP A 333 -7.95 27.76 10.93
N GLY A 334 -7.80 27.23 12.15
CA GLY A 334 -7.70 28.01 13.38
C GLY A 334 -6.32 27.98 14.04
N ASP A 335 -5.93 29.10 14.65
CA ASP A 335 -4.76 29.20 15.53
C ASP A 335 -4.79 28.17 16.68
N LYS A 336 -5.99 27.73 17.06
CA LYS A 336 -6.24 26.77 18.12
C LYS A 336 -5.63 25.40 17.80
N GLU A 337 -5.96 24.80 16.66
CA GLU A 337 -5.44 23.48 16.25
C GLU A 337 -3.93 23.54 15.97
N HIS A 338 -3.45 24.61 15.35
CA HIS A 338 -2.01 24.82 15.15
C HIS A 338 -1.23 24.89 16.47
N THR A 339 -1.76 25.61 17.46
CA THR A 339 -1.18 25.68 18.80
C THR A 339 -1.23 24.30 19.47
N TRP A 340 -2.35 23.61 19.36
CA TRP A 340 -2.51 22.26 19.90
C TRP A 340 -1.47 21.28 19.33
N PHE A 341 -1.21 21.29 18.01
CA PHE A 341 -0.17 20.43 17.41
C PHE A 341 1.23 20.75 17.93
N LYS A 342 1.58 22.04 18.01
CA LYS A 342 2.90 22.49 18.52
C LYS A 342 3.11 22.06 19.97
N GLU A 343 2.08 22.15 20.81
CA GLU A 343 2.16 21.78 22.22
C GLU A 343 2.20 20.26 22.43
N ASN A 344 1.39 19.51 21.68
CA ASN A 344 1.17 18.09 21.95
C ASN A 344 2.06 17.16 21.14
N TRP A 345 2.42 17.55 19.91
CA TRP A 345 3.26 16.79 18.97
C TRP A 345 4.43 17.64 18.42
N PRO A 346 5.32 18.16 19.29
CA PRO A 346 6.38 19.09 18.87
C PRO A 346 7.39 18.49 17.88
N ASN A 347 7.47 17.17 17.78
CA ASN A 347 8.39 16.45 16.89
C ASN A 347 7.71 15.95 15.59
N ALA A 348 6.41 16.19 15.42
CA ALA A 348 5.67 15.70 14.27
C ALA A 348 5.70 16.70 13.12
N THR A 349 5.97 16.18 11.93
CA THR A 349 5.74 16.89 10.66
C THR A 349 4.31 16.62 10.23
N ILE A 350 3.50 17.69 10.16
CA ILE A 350 2.11 17.61 9.71
C ILE A 350 2.10 17.90 8.20
N GLY A 351 1.90 16.86 7.40
CA GLY A 351 1.72 16.97 5.96
C GLY A 351 0.28 17.28 5.61
N TYR A 352 0.00 18.55 5.31
CA TYR A 352 -1.28 19.05 4.80
C TYR A 352 -1.18 19.62 3.37
N GLU A 353 0.03 19.67 2.78
CA GLU A 353 0.27 20.30 1.48
C GLU A 353 -0.51 19.62 0.33
N ASP A 354 -1.51 20.36 -0.20
CA ASP A 354 -1.71 20.67 -1.63
C ASP A 354 -3.10 21.33 -1.90
N TYR A 355 -3.62 22.21 -1.04
CA TYR A 355 -4.91 22.85 -1.34
C TYR A 355 -4.95 24.34 -0.98
N GLN A 356 -4.75 25.18 -1.99
CA GLN A 356 -5.42 26.48 -2.05
C GLN A 356 -6.80 26.21 -2.66
N THR A 357 -7.87 26.66 -1.99
CA THR A 357 -9.22 26.57 -2.57
C THR A 357 -9.28 27.47 -3.82
N ASP A 358 -10.10 27.13 -4.82
CA ASP A 358 -10.33 28.07 -5.95
C ASP A 358 -10.97 29.40 -5.47
N SER A 359 -11.56 29.44 -4.28
CA SER A 359 -11.97 30.68 -3.61
C SER A 359 -10.81 31.56 -3.17
N ASP A 360 -9.64 30.99 -2.82
CA ASP A 360 -8.45 31.78 -2.47
C ASP A 360 -7.79 32.35 -3.73
N ALA A 361 -7.84 31.59 -4.83
CA ALA A 361 -7.21 31.96 -6.09
C ALA A 361 -8.02 32.95 -6.94
N THR A 362 -9.29 33.20 -6.62
CA THR A 362 -10.10 34.24 -7.27
C THR A 362 -9.76 35.66 -6.78
N THR A 363 -8.90 35.79 -5.78
CA THR A 363 -8.43 37.08 -5.26
C THR A 363 -7.10 37.55 -5.88
N VAL A 364 -6.45 36.73 -6.71
CA VAL A 364 -5.14 37.06 -7.31
C VAL A 364 -5.29 37.30 -8.82
N SER A 365 -5.32 38.60 -9.15
CA SER A 365 -4.94 39.21 -10.42
C SER A 365 -5.72 38.81 -11.68
N SER A 366 -6.72 39.63 -11.99
CA SER A 366 -7.41 39.76 -13.27
C SER A 366 -6.53 40.37 -14.38
N ASP A 367 -5.24 40.00 -14.46
CA ASP A 367 -4.38 40.46 -15.55
C ASP A 367 -4.29 39.36 -16.62
N SER A 368 -5.04 39.64 -17.67
CA SER A 368 -5.20 38.92 -18.91
C SER A 368 -3.88 38.45 -19.53
N GLU A 369 -3.70 37.14 -19.65
CA GLU A 369 -2.93 36.58 -20.75
C GLU A 369 -3.90 35.83 -21.67
N SER A 370 -4.11 36.44 -22.84
CA SER A 370 -4.79 35.89 -24.00
C SER A 370 -4.16 34.55 -24.35
N TYR A 371 -4.82 33.44 -24.02
CA TYR A 371 -4.46 32.13 -24.56
C TYR A 371 -4.86 32.15 -26.03
N ASP A 372 -3.86 32.35 -26.89
CA ASP A 372 -3.99 32.23 -28.33
C ASP A 372 -4.56 30.84 -28.67
N SER A 373 -5.68 30.84 -29.38
CA SER A 373 -6.29 29.63 -29.91
C SER A 373 -5.33 29.01 -30.90
N TYR A 374 -4.83 27.82 -30.58
CA TYR A 374 -4.28 26.94 -31.60
C TYR A 374 -5.46 26.47 -32.47
N ASP A 375 -5.68 27.18 -33.58
CA ASP A 375 -6.42 26.68 -34.73
C ASP A 375 -5.71 25.40 -35.19
N SER A 376 -6.27 24.26 -34.82
CA SER A 376 -5.97 22.98 -35.46
C SER A 376 -6.77 22.94 -36.75
N ASP A 377 -6.17 23.51 -37.80
CA ASP A 377 -6.51 23.22 -39.19
C ASP A 377 -6.16 21.75 -39.47
N ASP A 378 -7.08 20.85 -39.15
CA ASP A 378 -7.06 19.49 -39.70
C ASP A 378 -7.64 19.53 -41.11
N ASP A 379 -6.72 19.67 -42.06
CA ASP A 379 -6.93 19.46 -43.49
C ASP A 379 -7.47 18.05 -43.78
N ILE A 380 -8.74 18.03 -44.18
CA ILE A 380 -9.29 17.33 -45.36
C ILE A 380 -8.33 16.32 -46.02
N ASN A 381 -8.57 15.03 -45.79
CA ASN A 381 -8.35 13.96 -46.76
C ASN A 381 -9.61 13.07 -46.63
N GLY A 382 -10.53 13.03 -47.57
CA GLY A 382 -10.33 12.74 -48.99
C GLY A 382 -11.03 11.41 -49.23
N ASP A 383 -12.35 11.48 -49.44
CA ASP A 383 -13.18 10.35 -49.86
C ASP A 383 -12.73 9.87 -51.24
N GLU A 384 -12.28 8.62 -51.33
CA GLU A 384 -12.28 7.87 -52.59
C GLU A 384 -13.10 6.60 -52.39
N ASP A 385 -14.31 6.66 -52.93
CA ASP A 385 -15.18 5.54 -53.24
C ASP A 385 -14.45 4.56 -54.16
N ASP A 386 -14.39 3.28 -53.79
CA ASP A 386 -14.14 2.21 -54.75
C ASP A 386 -15.21 1.13 -54.58
N GLU A 387 -16.23 1.23 -55.44
CA GLU A 387 -17.23 0.20 -55.69
C GLU A 387 -16.57 -0.99 -56.38
N GLY A 388 -16.72 -2.20 -55.82
CA GLY A 388 -16.12 -3.41 -56.39
C GLY A 388 -16.84 -4.69 -55.99
N GLU A 389 -17.98 -4.92 -56.64
CA GLU A 389 -18.52 -6.20 -57.13
C GLU A 389 -18.35 -7.54 -56.38
N ASN A 390 -19.51 -8.20 -56.23
CA ASN A 390 -19.78 -9.63 -56.47
C ASN A 390 -19.00 -10.72 -55.70
N MET A 391 -19.74 -11.58 -54.99
CA MET A 391 -20.00 -12.96 -55.45
C MET A 391 -20.92 -13.75 -54.49
N ASN A 392 -21.99 -14.30 -55.10
CA ASN A 392 -22.54 -15.67 -54.98
C ASN A 392 -22.82 -16.26 -53.58
N GLU A 393 -24.08 -16.57 -53.28
CA GLU A 393 -24.70 -17.88 -53.56
C GLU A 393 -23.88 -19.08 -53.07
N ASN A 394 -24.29 -19.69 -51.95
CA ASN A 394 -24.83 -21.05 -52.00
C ASN A 394 -25.47 -21.53 -50.69
N GLU A 395 -26.52 -22.30 -50.93
CA GLU A 395 -27.32 -23.20 -50.10
C GLU A 395 -26.51 -24.04 -49.09
N GLN A 396 -27.00 -24.21 -47.85
CA GLN A 396 -27.82 -25.35 -47.37
C GLN A 396 -28.03 -25.30 -45.85
#